data_AF-A0A969YLV5-F1
#
_entry.id   AF-A0A969YLV5-F1
#
_cell.length_a   1.000
_cell.length_b   1.000
_cell.length_c   1.000
_cell.angle_alpha   90.00
_cell.angle_beta   90.00
_cell.angle_gamma   90.00
#
_symmetry.space_group_name_H-M   'P 1'
#
loop_
_entity.id
_entity.type
_entity.pdbx_description
1 polymer ?
#
loop_
_entity_poly.entity_id
_entity_poly.type
_entity_poly.pdbx_seq_one_letter_code
_entity_poly.pdbx_strand_id
1 'polypeptide(L)' 'MFALATISLPLAEAGEILVYTALEDDQIPRYLESFKKQHPEIEVKIVRDSTGIVTARLLAEKANPQA' A
#
# COMPACT_ATOMS: atom_id res chain seq x y z
N MET A 1 -7.38 36.80 -28.33
CA MET A 1 -6.20 36.21 -27.67
C MET A 1 -6.73 35.41 -26.48
N PHE A 2 -7.02 34.12 -26.67
CA PHE A 2 -7.55 33.26 -25.62
C PHE A 2 -6.39 32.71 -24.79
N ALA A 3 -6.37 33.03 -23.49
CA ALA A 3 -5.40 32.49 -22.55
C ALA A 3 -5.75 31.03 -22.25
N LEU A 4 -4.86 30.11 -22.62
CA LEU A 4 -4.96 28.70 -22.29
C LEU A 4 -4.58 28.54 -20.81
N ALA A 5 -5.56 28.32 -19.93
CA ALA A 5 -5.31 27.97 -18.55
C ALA A 5 -4.78 26.52 -18.49
N THR A 6 -3.51 26.36 -18.14
CA THR A 6 -2.90 25.05 -17.88
C THR A 6 -3.46 24.48 -16.58
N ILE A 7 -4.34 23.48 -16.68
CA ILE A 7 -4.78 22.69 -15.53
C ILE A 7 -3.63 21.76 -15.15
N SER A 8 -3.00 22.02 -14.01
CA SER A 8 -2.04 21.08 -13.41
C SER A 8 -2.82 19.88 -12.88
N LEU A 9 -2.75 18.74 -13.58
CA LEU A 9 -3.25 17.48 -13.02
C LEU A 9 -2.31 17.07 -11.89
N PRO A 10 -2.83 16.62 -10.73
CA PRO A 10 -1.98 16.00 -9.72
C PRO A 10 -1.40 14.74 -10.35
N LEU A 11 -0.08 14.72 -10.54
CA LEU A 11 0.63 13.49 -10.87
C LEU A 11 0.57 12.64 -9.60
N ALA A 12 -0.03 11.44 -9.68
CA ALA A 12 -0.03 10.51 -8.55
C ALA A 12 1.42 10.29 -8.11
N GLU A 13 1.75 10.74 -6.91
CA GLU A 13 3.06 10.51 -6.32
C GLU A 13 3.23 9.01 -6.13
N ALA A 14 4.39 8.48 -6.52
CA ALA A 14 4.72 7.07 -6.31
C ALA A 14 4.68 6.78 -4.80
N GLY A 15 3.54 6.25 -4.36
CA GLY A 15 3.24 6.06 -2.95
C GLY A 15 3.84 4.76 -2.43
N GLU A 16 4.26 4.75 -1.18
CA GLU A 16 4.60 3.52 -0.47
C GLU A 16 3.41 3.10 0.40
N ILE A 17 3.07 1.80 0.39
CA ILE A 17 2.10 1.21 1.32
C ILE A 17 2.73 0.08 2.11
N LEU A 18 2.38 -0.01 3.39
CA LEU A 18 2.74 -1.12 4.27
C LEU A 18 1.53 -2.03 4.49
N VAL A 19 1.67 -3.31 4.16
CA VAL A 19 0.59 -4.29 4.27
C VAL A 19 0.91 -5.29 5.39
N TYR A 20 0.08 -5.28 6.42
CA TYR A 20 0.04 -6.35 7.42
C TYR A 20 -0.85 -7.48 6.94
N THR A 21 -0.32 -8.71 6.92
CA THR A 21 -1.07 -9.87 6.43
C THR A 21 -0.81 -11.13 7.23
N ALA A 22 -1.83 -11.98 7.32
CA ALA A 22 -1.75 -13.34 7.84
C ALA A 22 -1.87 -14.41 6.74
N LEU A 23 -1.74 -14.01 5.48
CA LEU A 23 -1.68 -14.95 4.35
C LEU A 23 -0.42 -15.80 4.41
N GLU A 24 -0.51 -17.01 3.85
CA GLU A 24 0.64 -17.89 3.68
C GLU A 24 1.61 -17.35 2.62
N ASP A 25 2.90 -17.63 2.79
CA ASP A 25 3.98 -17.07 1.96
C ASP A 25 3.80 -17.37 0.47
N ASP A 26 3.21 -18.51 0.13
CA ASP A 26 2.93 -18.93 -1.25
C ASP A 26 1.77 -18.16 -1.90
N GLN A 27 0.89 -17.54 -1.11
CA GLN A 27 -0.25 -16.75 -1.59
C GLN A 27 0.14 -15.30 -1.90
N ILE A 28 1.08 -14.73 -1.14
CA ILE A 28 1.47 -13.31 -1.22
C ILE A 28 1.90 -12.87 -2.64
N PRO A 29 2.76 -13.60 -3.38
CA PRO A 29 3.22 -13.19 -4.70
C PRO A 29 2.08 -12.98 -5.69
N ARG A 30 1.05 -13.84 -5.64
CA ARG A 30 -0.10 -13.77 -6.56
C ARG A 30 -0.87 -12.46 -6.43
N TYR A 31 -1.07 -11.98 -5.21
CA TYR A 31 -1.73 -10.69 -4.97
C TYR A 31 -0.83 -9.52 -5.39
N LEU A 32 0.46 -9.56 -5.00
CA LEU A 32 1.43 -8.52 -5.34
C LEU A 32 1.60 -8.35 -6.86
N GLU A 33 1.67 -9.43 -7.62
CA GLU A 33 1.79 -9.36 -9.08
C GLU A 33 0.56 -8.69 -9.72
N SER A 34 -0.64 -9.07 -9.28
CA SER A 34 -1.88 -8.48 -9.79
C SER A 34 -2.02 -7.00 -9.43
N PHE A 35 -1.54 -6.61 -8.25
CA PHE A 35 -1.52 -5.23 -7.79
C PHE A 35 -0.50 -4.40 -8.57
N LYS A 36 0.76 -4.86 -8.67
CA LYS A 36 1.84 -4.18 -9.40
C LYS A 36 1.54 -3.99 -10.89
N LYS A 37 0.75 -4.88 -11.50
CA LYS A 37 0.29 -4.70 -12.90
C LYS A 37 -0.64 -3.50 -13.07
N GLN A 38 -1.44 -3.18 -12.05
CA GLN A 38 -2.41 -2.08 -12.07
C GLN A 38 -1.80 -0.79 -11.51
N HIS A 39 -0.89 -0.91 -10.54
CA HIS A 39 -0.24 0.17 -9.82
C HIS A 39 1.29 -0.02 -9.80
N PRO A 40 1.97 0.07 -10.95
CA PRO A 40 3.43 -0.06 -11.02
C PRO A 40 4.17 1.05 -10.26
N GLU A 41 3.50 2.18 -10.03
CA GLU A 41 4.03 3.35 -9.31
C GLU A 41 4.01 3.19 -7.79
N ILE A 42 3.33 2.19 -7.23
CA ILE A 42 3.20 2.00 -5.78
C ILE A 42 4.20 0.97 -5.27
N GLU A 43 5.04 1.35 -4.32
CA GLU A 43 5.89 0.42 -3.57
C GLU A 43 5.05 -0.28 -2.49
N VAL A 44 5.10 -1.61 -2.44
CA VAL A 44 4.37 -2.41 -1.44
C VAL A 44 5.37 -3.09 -0.52
N LYS A 45 5.40 -2.67 0.74
CA LYS A 45 6.11 -3.37 1.83
C LYS A 45 5.15 -4.32 2.52
N ILE A 46 5.62 -5.51 2.85
CA ILE A 46 4.80 -6.52 3.53
C ILE A 46 5.44 -6.91 4.84
N VAL A 47 4.59 -6.98 5.87
CA VAL A 47 4.90 -7.63 7.14
C VAL A 47 3.90 -8.77 7.31
N ARG A 48 4.41 -9.99 7.20
CA ARG A 48 3.63 -11.22 7.37
C ARG A 48 3.81 -11.76 8.79
N ASP A 49 2.70 -11.99 9.48
CA ASP A 49 2.68 -12.69 10.76
C ASP A 49 1.32 -13.37 10.97
N SER A 50 1.17 -14.16 12.02
CA SER A 50 -0.12 -14.74 12.40
C SER A 50 -1.17 -13.67 12.72
N THR A 51 -2.45 -14.01 12.55
CA THR A 51 -3.58 -13.11 12.82
C THR A 51 -3.54 -12.48 14.21
N GLY A 52 -3.13 -13.25 15.21
CA GLY A 52 -3.01 -12.76 16.58
C GLY A 52 -1.97 -11.66 16.73
N ILE A 53 -0.80 -11.82 16.10
CA ILE A 53 0.28 -10.83 16.14
C ILE A 53 -0.08 -9.59 15.32
N VAL A 54 -0.66 -9.76 14.13
CA VAL A 54 -1.17 -8.62 13.33
C VAL A 54 -2.21 -7.83 14.11
N THR A 55 -3.15 -8.49 14.76
CA THR A 55 -4.17 -7.82 15.59
C THR A 55 -3.53 -7.08 16.77
N ALA A 56 -2.58 -7.71 17.46
CA ALA A 56 -1.87 -7.09 18.58
C ALA A 56 -1.09 -5.84 18.13
N ARG A 57 -0.44 -5.91 16.97
CA ARG A 57 0.27 -4.77 16.36
C ARG A 57 -0.70 -3.63 16.05
N LEU A 58 -1.83 -3.91 15.40
CA LEU A 58 -2.84 -2.89 15.08
C LEU A 58 -3.39 -2.23 16.35
N LEU A 59 -3.62 -3.00 17.41
CA LEU A 59 -4.04 -2.46 18.71
C LEU A 59 -2.97 -1.57 19.35
N ALA A 60 -1.69 -1.97 19.25
CA ALA A 60 -0.57 -1.20 19.77
C ALA A 60 -0.33 0.11 19.00
N GLU A 61 -0.54 0.09 17.68
CA GLU A 61 -0.37 1.24 16.79
C GLU A 61 -1.58 2.18 16.77
N LYS A 62 -2.68 1.88 17.50
CA LYS A 62 -3.92 2.67 17.50
C LYS A 62 -3.73 4.18 17.72
N ALA A 63 -2.80 4.56 18.59
CA ALA A 63 -2.51 5.96 18.90
C ALA A 63 -1.38 6.56 18.05
N ASN A 64 -0.68 5.74 17.27
CA ASN A 64 0.41 6.15 16.37
C ASN A 64 0.47 5.20 15.16
N PRO A 65 -0.45 5.34 14.18
CA PRO A 65 -0.54 4.45 13.04
C PRO A 65 0.77 4.39 12.25
N GLN A 66 1.20 3.19 11.86
CA GLN A 66 2.36 2.97 10.98
C GLN A 66 1.98 2.46 9.59
N ALA A 67 0.73 2.01 9.43
CA ALA A 67 0.12 1.59 8.16
C ALA A 67 -0.59 2.75 7.46
#